data_AF-A0A0E9MM88-F1
#
_entry.id   AF-A0A0E9MM88-F1
#
_cell.length_a   1.000
_cell.length_b   1.000
_cell.length_c   1.000
_cell.angle_alpha   90.00
_cell.angle_beta   90.00
_cell.angle_gamma   90.00
#
_symmetry.space_group_name_H-M   'P 1'
#
loop_
_entity.id
_entity.type
_entity.pdbx_description
1 polymer ?
#
loop_
_entity_poly.entity_id
_entity_poly.type
_entity_poly.pdbx_seq_one_letter_code
_entity_poly.pdbx_strand_id
1 'polypeptide(L)'
;MMNADISAPQPADPERALALAYAPSSRRPALAALWALDEQLGAIVARTENPAVGQMRLTWWHDALQSLGTAAPVDPVLVALADASAIEPTSLLPLIDGWEALLDPLPLPEDSLATYAAARGGTLFGVAAKLLGGAPDAAERAGRLWALVDLAFRISDRTTAERALALASAYAMPERLPKALAVLTALAGRDLRRGLDLPRRQGSPRRVARAMLAGLTGR
;
A
#
# COMPACT_ATOMS: atom_id res chain seq x y z
N MET A 1 30.40 15.66 13.81
CA MET A 1 29.70 14.70 12.93
C MET A 1 28.48 14.21 13.68
N MET A 2 27.31 14.75 13.37
CA MET A 2 26.05 14.34 13.96
C MET A 2 25.58 13.13 13.14
N ASN A 3 25.79 11.90 13.62
CA ASN A 3 25.11 10.74 13.07
C ASN A 3 23.64 10.91 13.41
N ALA A 4 22.86 11.50 12.50
CA ALA A 4 21.43 11.25 12.49
C ALA A 4 21.31 9.75 12.24
N ASP A 5 20.86 9.03 13.26
CA ASP A 5 20.42 7.65 13.14
C ASP A 5 19.24 7.67 12.17
N ILE A 6 19.51 7.57 10.85
CA ILE A 6 18.47 7.45 9.83
C ILE A 6 17.93 6.03 9.95
N SER A 7 17.19 5.80 11.02
CA SER A 7 16.39 4.60 11.20
C SER A 7 15.46 4.49 10.01
N ALA A 8 15.36 3.29 9.43
CA ALA A 8 14.49 3.04 8.28
C ALA A 8 13.07 3.57 8.58
N PRO A 9 12.43 4.26 7.62
CA PRO A 9 11.11 4.84 7.83
C PRO A 9 10.15 3.74 8.27
N GLN A 10 9.43 3.98 9.36
CA GLN A 10 8.46 3.03 9.90
C GLN A 10 7.07 3.34 9.34
N PRO A 11 6.28 2.33 8.94
CA PRO A 11 4.90 2.54 8.54
C PRO A 11 4.11 3.17 9.70
N ALA A 12 3.37 4.23 9.41
CA ALA A 12 2.48 4.88 10.36
C ALA A 12 1.22 4.04 10.62
N ASP A 13 0.81 3.21 9.65
CA ASP A 13 -0.32 2.30 9.79
C ASP A 13 0.03 1.12 10.72
N PRO A 14 -0.69 0.93 11.84
CA PRO A 14 -0.36 -0.13 12.80
C PRO A 14 -0.57 -1.54 12.24
N GLU A 15 -1.43 -1.73 11.24
CA GLU A 15 -1.61 -3.02 10.56
C GLU A 15 -0.42 -3.33 9.66
N ARG A 16 0.14 -2.31 8.99
CA ARG A 16 1.41 -2.45 8.26
C ARG A 16 2.56 -2.69 9.22
N ALA A 17 2.66 -1.96 10.34
CA ALA A 17 3.69 -2.22 11.35
C ALA A 17 3.62 -3.67 11.89
N LEU A 18 2.41 -4.19 12.15
CA LEU A 18 2.21 -5.59 12.53
C LEU A 18 2.63 -6.56 11.41
N ALA A 19 2.23 -6.29 10.17
CA ALA A 19 2.62 -7.11 9.02
C ALA A 19 4.15 -7.13 8.82
N LEU A 20 4.83 -6.02 9.07
CA LEU A 20 6.28 -5.88 8.98
C LEU A 20 7.02 -6.85 9.90
N ALA A 21 6.45 -7.12 11.08
CA ALA A 21 7.02 -8.07 12.04
C ALA A 21 7.13 -9.50 11.47
N TYR A 22 6.29 -9.86 10.50
CA TYR A 22 6.31 -11.17 9.84
C TYR A 22 7.24 -11.27 8.62
N ALA A 23 7.86 -10.16 8.21
CA ALA A 23 8.89 -10.18 7.17
C ALA A 23 10.24 -10.69 7.71
N PRO A 24 11.06 -11.37 6.87
CA PRO A 24 12.44 -11.70 7.22
C PRO A 24 13.23 -10.45 7.61
N SER A 25 14.07 -10.53 8.65
CA SER A 25 14.84 -9.39 9.16
C SER A 25 15.67 -8.68 8.09
N SER A 26 16.28 -9.45 7.18
CA SER A 26 17.10 -8.93 6.07
C SER A 26 16.30 -8.19 4.97
N ARG A 27 14.99 -8.44 4.88
CA ARG A 27 14.09 -7.80 3.90
C ARG A 27 13.23 -6.70 4.51
N ARG A 28 13.22 -6.60 5.84
CA ARG A 28 12.34 -5.70 6.60
C ARG A 28 12.59 -4.21 6.28
N PRO A 29 13.84 -3.71 6.19
CA PRO A 29 14.08 -2.30 5.85
C PRO A 29 13.54 -1.92 4.46
N ALA A 30 13.79 -2.75 3.45
CA ALA A 30 13.30 -2.52 2.08
C ALA A 30 11.76 -2.55 2.00
N LEU A 31 11.12 -3.48 2.72
CA LEU A 31 9.65 -3.53 2.79
C LEU A 31 9.07 -2.31 3.51
N ALA A 32 9.74 -1.83 4.55
CA ALA A 32 9.34 -0.63 5.27
C ALA A 32 9.46 0.63 4.39
N ALA A 33 10.55 0.77 3.62
CA ALA A 33 10.72 1.86 2.66
C ALA A 33 9.64 1.87 1.57
N LEU A 34 9.31 0.69 1.02
CA LEU A 34 8.22 0.52 0.05
C LEU A 34 6.86 0.98 0.62
N TRP A 35 6.53 0.59 1.84
CA TRP A 35 5.28 1.00 2.48
C TRP A 35 5.27 2.47 2.90
N ALA A 36 6.41 3.02 3.30
CA ALA A 36 6.54 4.44 3.59
C ALA A 36 6.28 5.29 2.35
N LEU A 37 6.74 4.87 1.16
CA LEU A 37 6.41 5.54 -0.10
C LEU A 37 4.89 5.56 -0.34
N ASP A 38 4.21 4.41 -0.27
CA ASP A 38 2.75 4.34 -0.45
C ASP A 38 2.01 5.24 0.55
N GLU A 39 2.47 5.31 1.80
CA GLU A 39 1.89 6.17 2.82
C GLU A 39 2.13 7.66 2.56
N GLN A 40 3.32 8.06 2.09
CA GLN A 40 3.61 9.45 1.71
C GLN A 40 2.73 9.91 0.54
N LEU A 41 2.62 9.09 -0.51
CA LEU A 41 1.77 9.38 -1.67
C LEU A 41 0.30 9.50 -1.26
N GLY A 42 -0.19 8.56 -0.44
CA GLY A 42 -1.54 8.63 0.10
C GLY A 42 -1.79 9.85 0.99
N ALA A 43 -0.80 10.28 1.79
CA ALA A 43 -0.89 11.48 2.61
C ALA A 43 -0.96 12.77 1.77
N ILE A 44 -0.29 12.80 0.61
CA ILE A 44 -0.38 13.92 -0.35
C ILE A 44 -1.81 14.04 -0.86
N VAL A 45 -2.37 12.94 -1.38
CA VAL A 45 -3.74 12.92 -1.91
C VAL A 45 -4.74 13.29 -0.82
N ALA A 46 -4.65 12.70 0.37
CA ALA A 46 -5.59 12.94 1.46
C ALA A 46 -5.59 14.39 1.99
N ARG A 47 -4.50 15.15 1.80
CA ARG A 47 -4.38 16.56 2.21
C ARG A 47 -4.60 17.55 1.08
N THR A 48 -4.91 17.07 -0.13
CA THR A 48 -5.06 17.91 -1.31
C THR A 48 -6.51 18.39 -1.43
N GLU A 49 -6.70 19.70 -1.45
CA GLU A 49 -7.99 20.33 -1.75
C GLU A 49 -8.11 20.76 -3.22
N ASN A 50 -6.98 21.09 -3.85
CA ASN A 50 -6.89 21.48 -5.25
C ASN A 50 -6.22 20.36 -6.07
N PRO A 51 -6.95 19.64 -6.94
CA PRO A 51 -6.42 18.54 -7.74
C PRO A 51 -5.14 18.89 -8.52
N ALA A 52 -5.04 20.10 -9.07
CA ALA A 52 -3.84 20.52 -9.81
C ALA A 52 -2.59 20.59 -8.92
N VAL A 53 -2.75 21.01 -7.66
CA VAL A 53 -1.65 21.03 -6.68
C VAL A 53 -1.25 19.61 -6.27
N GLY A 54 -2.24 18.72 -6.09
CA GLY A 54 -1.98 17.30 -5.86
C GLY A 54 -1.17 16.69 -7.00
N GLN A 55 -1.60 16.95 -8.23
CA GLN A 55 -0.93 16.49 -9.44
C GLN A 55 0.53 16.93 -9.50
N MET A 56 0.80 18.22 -9.29
CA MET A 56 2.17 18.74 -9.30
C MET A 56 3.06 18.05 -8.25
N ARG A 57 2.54 17.75 -7.06
CA ARG A 57 3.28 17.03 -6.02
C ARG A 57 3.55 15.58 -6.40
N LEU A 58 2.58 14.90 -7.01
CA LEU A 58 2.74 13.54 -7.50
C LEU A 58 3.74 13.46 -8.67
N THR A 59 3.73 14.45 -9.59
CA THR A 59 4.74 14.58 -10.65
C THR A 59 6.15 14.74 -10.09
N TRP A 60 6.33 15.52 -9.02
CA TRP A 60 7.64 15.61 -8.36
C TRP A 60 8.11 14.24 -7.84
N TRP A 61 7.22 13.44 -7.23
CA TRP A 61 7.57 12.10 -6.76
C TRP A 61 7.90 11.14 -7.91
N HIS A 62 7.17 11.24 -9.01
CA HIS A 62 7.49 10.52 -10.24
C HIS A 62 8.92 10.83 -10.71
N ASP A 63 9.26 12.12 -10.86
CA ASP A 63 10.59 12.54 -11.33
C ASP A 63 11.70 12.17 -10.34
N ALA A 64 11.40 12.22 -9.03
CA ALA A 64 12.32 11.83 -7.99
C ALA A 64 12.59 10.32 -7.98
N LEU A 65 11.58 9.48 -8.24
CA LEU A 65 11.75 8.03 -8.41
C LEU A 65 12.51 7.69 -9.70
N GLN A 66 12.25 8.40 -10.80
CA GLN A 66 12.97 8.23 -12.06
C GLN A 66 14.46 8.58 -11.96
N SER A 67 14.80 9.59 -11.14
CA SER A 67 16.19 10.02 -10.91
C SER A 67 16.89 9.26 -9.78
N LEU A 68 16.21 8.31 -9.12
CA LEU A 68 16.74 7.51 -8.02
C LEU A 68 17.79 6.53 -8.56
N GLY A 69 19.06 6.96 -8.55
CA GLY A 69 20.19 6.24 -9.13
C GLY A 69 21.17 7.14 -9.90
N THR A 70 20.73 8.34 -10.29
CA THR A 70 21.57 9.35 -10.96
C THR A 70 21.78 10.60 -10.12
N ALA A 71 20.86 10.91 -9.20
CA ALA A 71 20.96 12.01 -8.25
C ALA A 71 20.88 11.53 -6.80
N ALA A 72 21.52 12.27 -5.89
CA ALA A 72 21.44 11.98 -4.45
C ALA A 72 20.05 12.36 -3.91
N PRO A 73 19.29 11.42 -3.32
CA PRO A 73 17.97 11.72 -2.79
C PRO A 73 18.07 12.57 -1.51
N VAL A 74 17.11 13.49 -1.35
CA VAL A 74 17.01 14.37 -0.17
C VAL A 74 15.87 13.97 0.77
N ASP A 75 14.86 13.27 0.25
CA ASP A 75 13.75 12.78 1.06
C ASP A 75 14.13 11.48 1.78
N PRO A 76 13.83 11.32 3.08
CA PRO A 76 14.20 10.12 3.84
C PRO A 76 13.65 8.81 3.27
N VAL A 77 12.46 8.82 2.65
CA VAL A 77 11.90 7.63 1.99
C VAL A 77 12.68 7.30 0.73
N LEU A 78 13.05 8.31 -0.06
CA LEU A 78 13.88 8.10 -1.25
C LEU A 78 15.29 7.61 -0.88
N VAL A 79 15.89 8.12 0.19
CA VAL A 79 17.17 7.61 0.73
C VAL A 79 17.03 6.12 1.08
N ALA A 80 15.99 5.75 1.83
CA ALA A 80 15.77 4.36 2.21
C ALA A 80 15.47 3.44 1.01
N LEU A 81 14.82 3.95 -0.03
CA LEU A 81 14.60 3.22 -1.28
C LEU A 81 15.88 3.07 -2.10
N ALA A 82 16.76 4.07 -2.13
CA ALA A 82 18.05 3.97 -2.80
C ALA A 82 18.95 2.90 -2.15
N ASP A 83 18.88 2.76 -0.83
CA ASP A 83 19.59 1.70 -0.09
C ASP A 83 18.96 0.30 -0.29
N ALA A 84 17.70 0.24 -0.72
CA ALA A 84 16.95 -0.99 -0.93
C ALA A 84 17.22 -1.61 -2.32
N SER A 85 18.45 -2.07 -2.56
CA SER A 85 18.92 -2.62 -3.85
C SER A 85 18.10 -3.77 -4.46
N ALA A 86 17.22 -4.40 -3.69
CA ALA A 86 16.31 -5.43 -4.18
C ALA A 86 15.03 -4.88 -4.84
N ILE A 87 14.81 -3.56 -4.77
CA ILE A 87 13.70 -2.85 -5.39
C ILE A 87 14.25 -1.97 -6.49
N GLU A 88 13.73 -2.17 -7.70
CA GLU A 88 14.06 -1.31 -8.83
C GLU A 88 13.13 -0.08 -8.77
N PRO A 89 13.66 1.17 -8.69
CA PRO A 89 12.82 2.35 -8.45
C PRO A 89 11.75 2.62 -9.50
N THR A 90 12.03 2.36 -10.79
CA THR A 90 11.06 2.64 -11.86
C THR A 90 9.87 1.68 -11.82
N SER A 91 10.01 0.50 -11.22
CA SER A 91 8.91 -0.43 -10.94
C SER A 91 7.88 0.13 -9.94
N LEU A 92 8.20 1.23 -9.25
CA LEU A 92 7.31 1.91 -8.30
C LEU A 92 6.50 3.05 -8.94
N LEU A 93 6.83 3.47 -10.17
CA LEU A 93 6.12 4.57 -10.86
C LEU A 93 4.60 4.34 -10.96
N PRO A 94 4.08 3.11 -11.20
CA PRO A 94 2.64 2.89 -11.22
C PRO A 94 1.93 3.22 -9.90
N LEU A 95 2.64 3.28 -8.76
CA LEU A 95 2.04 3.74 -7.51
C LEU A 95 1.56 5.19 -7.62
N ILE A 96 2.27 6.03 -8.39
CA ILE A 96 1.90 7.43 -8.66
C ILE A 96 0.56 7.47 -9.40
N ASP A 97 0.45 6.74 -10.51
CA ASP A 97 -0.78 6.64 -11.32
C ASP A 97 -1.96 6.15 -10.48
N GLY A 98 -1.70 5.19 -9.59
CA GLY A 98 -2.70 4.68 -8.66
C GLY A 98 -3.24 5.80 -7.77
N TRP A 99 -2.37 6.54 -7.10
CA TRP A 99 -2.78 7.64 -6.22
C TRP A 99 -3.39 8.83 -6.97
N GLU A 100 -2.91 9.13 -8.18
CA GLU A 100 -3.46 10.16 -9.06
C GLU A 100 -4.93 9.88 -9.44
N ALA A 101 -5.32 8.62 -9.65
CA ALA A 101 -6.70 8.24 -9.95
C ALA A 101 -7.72 8.63 -8.85
N LEU A 102 -7.27 8.99 -7.64
CA LEU A 102 -8.14 9.50 -6.58
C LEU A 102 -8.32 11.02 -6.58
N LEU A 103 -7.62 11.76 -7.44
CA LEU A 103 -7.78 13.21 -7.61
C LEU A 103 -9.00 13.58 -8.47
N ASP A 104 -9.62 12.59 -9.11
CA ASP A 104 -10.86 12.76 -9.88
C ASP A 104 -12.02 13.24 -8.99
N PRO A 105 -13.01 13.97 -9.57
CA PRO A 105 -14.20 14.36 -8.85
C PRO A 105 -14.98 13.17 -8.28
N LEU A 106 -15.42 13.30 -7.03
CA LEU A 106 -16.30 12.32 -6.39
C LEU A 106 -17.73 12.43 -6.94
N PRO A 107 -18.47 11.30 -7.07
CA PRO A 107 -18.03 9.94 -6.79
C PRO A 107 -17.13 9.36 -7.89
N LEU A 108 -16.09 8.61 -7.51
CA LEU A 108 -15.15 8.04 -8.48
C LEU A 108 -15.84 7.03 -9.41
N PRO A 109 -15.51 7.04 -10.71
CA PRO A 109 -15.98 6.02 -11.65
C PRO A 109 -15.26 4.69 -11.40
N GLU A 110 -15.86 3.59 -11.89
CA GLU A 110 -15.29 2.25 -11.72
C GLU A 110 -13.91 2.10 -12.37
N ASP A 111 -13.66 2.79 -13.49
CA ASP A 111 -12.36 2.76 -14.17
C ASP A 111 -11.24 3.41 -13.33
N SER A 112 -11.52 4.50 -12.62
CA SER A 112 -10.55 5.11 -11.70
C SER A 112 -10.30 4.19 -10.49
N LEU A 113 -11.33 3.49 -9.99
CA LEU A 113 -11.17 2.48 -8.94
C LEU A 113 -10.35 1.26 -9.41
N ALA A 114 -10.55 0.82 -10.65
CA ALA A 114 -9.79 -0.28 -11.25
C ALA A 114 -8.33 0.10 -11.46
N THR A 115 -8.06 1.31 -11.96
CA THR A 115 -6.73 1.90 -12.09
C THR A 115 -6.05 1.99 -10.73
N TYR A 116 -6.72 2.57 -9.74
CA TYR A 116 -6.25 2.65 -8.36
C TYR A 116 -5.87 1.26 -7.81
N ALA A 117 -6.77 0.27 -7.93
CA ALA A 117 -6.53 -1.07 -7.42
C ALA A 117 -5.31 -1.73 -8.06
N ALA A 118 -5.19 -1.64 -9.40
CA ALA A 118 -4.12 -2.27 -10.15
C ALA A 118 -2.77 -1.57 -9.91
N ALA A 119 -2.75 -0.24 -10.08
CA ALA A 119 -1.53 0.55 -10.11
C ALA A 119 -0.96 0.80 -8.70
N ARG A 120 -1.82 1.02 -7.69
CA ARG A 120 -1.41 1.05 -6.27
C ARG A 120 -1.28 -0.36 -5.71
N GLY A 121 -2.41 -1.03 -5.52
CA GLY A 121 -2.47 -2.28 -4.75
C GLY A 121 -1.71 -3.42 -5.40
N GLY A 122 -1.93 -3.62 -6.71
CA GLY A 122 -1.24 -4.63 -7.51
C GLY A 122 0.27 -4.45 -7.46
N THR A 123 0.78 -3.30 -7.89
CA THR A 123 2.22 -2.97 -7.89
C THR A 123 2.84 -3.13 -6.50
N LEU A 124 2.22 -2.57 -5.46
CA LEU A 124 2.75 -2.61 -4.09
C LEU A 124 2.94 -4.05 -3.61
N PHE A 125 1.92 -4.91 -3.81
CA PHE A 125 1.98 -6.30 -3.38
C PHE A 125 2.86 -7.15 -4.30
N GLY A 126 2.90 -6.87 -5.60
CA GLY A 126 3.76 -7.57 -6.57
C GLY A 126 5.24 -7.35 -6.27
N VAL A 127 5.65 -6.10 -6.05
CA VAL A 127 7.02 -5.75 -5.66
C VAL A 127 7.36 -6.34 -4.29
N ALA A 128 6.47 -6.21 -3.31
CA ALA A 128 6.68 -6.81 -1.99
C ALA A 128 6.79 -8.33 -2.05
N ALA A 129 6.04 -9.01 -2.92
CA ALA A 129 6.15 -10.45 -3.08
C ALA A 129 7.50 -10.86 -3.68
N LYS A 130 7.97 -10.17 -4.72
CA LYS A 130 9.32 -10.38 -5.28
C LYS A 130 10.40 -10.20 -4.21
N LEU A 131 10.31 -9.12 -3.43
CA LEU A 131 11.23 -8.85 -2.32
C LEU A 131 11.25 -9.97 -1.27
N LEU A 132 10.08 -10.56 -0.99
CA LEU A 132 9.90 -11.61 0.03
C LEU A 132 10.04 -13.05 -0.53
N GLY A 133 10.39 -13.21 -1.82
CA GLY A 133 10.55 -14.51 -2.47
C GLY A 133 9.23 -15.25 -2.76
N GLY A 134 8.12 -14.52 -2.89
CA GLY A 134 6.81 -15.04 -3.25
C GLY A 134 6.44 -14.84 -4.73
N ALA A 135 5.31 -15.42 -5.15
CA ALA A 135 4.79 -15.29 -6.50
C ALA A 135 4.06 -13.93 -6.69
N PRO A 136 4.44 -13.10 -7.69
CA PRO A 136 3.85 -11.78 -7.88
C PRO A 136 2.37 -11.83 -8.26
N ASP A 137 1.94 -12.69 -9.19
CA ASP A 137 0.57 -12.70 -9.71
C ASP A 137 -0.50 -12.88 -8.62
N ALA A 138 -0.24 -13.79 -7.66
CA ALA A 138 -1.15 -14.03 -6.54
C ALA A 138 -1.18 -12.83 -5.58
N ALA A 139 -0.02 -12.20 -5.36
CA ALA A 139 0.10 -11.03 -4.52
C ALA A 139 -0.56 -9.81 -5.15
N GLU A 140 -0.41 -9.58 -6.45
CA GLU A 140 -1.05 -8.48 -7.17
C GLU A 140 -2.57 -8.53 -7.06
N ARG A 141 -3.18 -9.72 -7.22
CA ARG A 141 -4.62 -9.90 -7.00
C ARG A 141 -5.03 -9.59 -5.57
N ALA A 142 -4.26 -10.05 -4.59
CA ALA A 142 -4.49 -9.74 -3.18
C ALA A 142 -4.35 -8.24 -2.88
N GLY A 143 -3.38 -7.57 -3.52
CA GLY A 143 -3.11 -6.16 -3.38
C GLY A 143 -4.23 -5.29 -3.94
N ARG A 144 -4.80 -5.67 -5.09
CA ARG A 144 -6.00 -5.02 -5.66
C ARG A 144 -7.17 -5.05 -4.69
N LEU A 145 -7.49 -6.22 -4.13
CA LEU A 145 -8.52 -6.38 -3.10
C LEU A 145 -8.20 -5.51 -1.87
N TRP A 146 -6.98 -5.60 -1.36
CA TRP A 146 -6.56 -4.86 -0.17
C TRP A 146 -6.67 -3.35 -0.36
N ALA A 147 -6.23 -2.81 -1.51
CA ALA A 147 -6.27 -1.38 -1.78
C ALA A 147 -7.71 -0.86 -1.85
N LEU A 148 -8.61 -1.58 -2.53
CA LEU A 148 -10.02 -1.19 -2.63
C LEU A 148 -10.73 -1.22 -1.27
N VAL A 149 -10.50 -2.26 -0.48
CA VAL A 149 -11.05 -2.32 0.89
C VAL A 149 -10.45 -1.20 1.73
N ASP A 150 -9.15 -0.95 1.66
CA ASP A 150 -8.51 0.13 2.41
C ASP A 150 -9.10 1.50 2.04
N LEU A 151 -9.30 1.78 0.74
CA LEU A 151 -9.95 2.99 0.25
C LEU A 151 -11.37 3.13 0.78
N ALA A 152 -12.17 2.07 0.70
CA ALA A 152 -13.58 2.10 1.11
C ALA A 152 -13.78 2.49 2.58
N PHE A 153 -12.81 2.18 3.45
CA PHE A 153 -12.84 2.57 4.87
C PHE A 153 -12.18 3.92 5.18
N ARG A 154 -11.57 4.59 4.19
CA ARG A 154 -10.88 5.88 4.35
C ARG A 154 -11.55 7.02 3.59
N ILE A 155 -12.24 6.73 2.49
CA ILE A 155 -12.91 7.74 1.67
C ILE A 155 -14.21 8.20 2.34
N SER A 156 -14.51 9.49 2.27
CA SER A 156 -15.70 10.09 2.86
C SER A 156 -16.95 9.90 2.01
N ASP A 157 -16.81 9.82 0.68
CA ASP A 157 -17.93 9.60 -0.22
C ASP A 157 -18.41 8.14 -0.18
N ARG A 158 -19.66 7.97 0.29
CA ARG A 158 -20.26 6.64 0.49
C ARG A 158 -20.44 5.87 -0.82
N THR A 159 -20.79 6.55 -1.91
CA THR A 159 -20.98 5.92 -3.22
C THR A 159 -19.69 5.29 -3.72
N THR A 160 -18.58 6.03 -3.62
CA THR A 160 -17.25 5.54 -3.98
C THR A 160 -16.83 4.38 -3.07
N ALA A 161 -17.09 4.47 -1.76
CA ALA A 161 -16.78 3.39 -0.83
C ALA A 161 -17.53 2.08 -1.17
N GLU A 162 -18.82 2.17 -1.50
CA GLU A 162 -19.63 1.02 -1.89
C GLU A 162 -19.17 0.40 -3.21
N ARG A 163 -18.88 1.24 -4.22
CA ARG A 163 -18.28 0.79 -5.50
C ARG A 163 -16.94 0.10 -5.29
N ALA A 164 -16.08 0.62 -4.42
CA ALA A 164 -14.80 0.02 -4.11
C ALA A 164 -14.97 -1.37 -3.46
N LEU A 165 -15.90 -1.55 -2.50
CA LEU A 165 -16.18 -2.87 -1.94
C LEU A 165 -16.80 -3.83 -2.95
N ALA A 166 -17.71 -3.34 -3.81
CA ALA A 166 -18.30 -4.15 -4.87
C ALA A 166 -17.21 -4.68 -5.81
N LEU A 167 -16.32 -3.80 -6.28
CA LEU A 167 -15.18 -4.20 -7.11
C LEU A 167 -14.21 -5.12 -6.38
N ALA A 168 -13.95 -4.89 -5.08
CA ALA A 168 -13.10 -5.74 -4.26
C ALA A 168 -13.61 -7.18 -4.18
N SER A 169 -14.93 -7.37 -4.18
CA SER A 169 -15.57 -8.69 -4.09
C SER A 169 -15.35 -9.58 -5.31
N ALA A 170 -14.97 -9.00 -6.45
CA ALA A 170 -14.63 -9.74 -7.66
C ALA A 170 -13.25 -10.43 -7.58
N TYR A 171 -12.39 -10.03 -6.65
CA TYR A 171 -11.06 -10.62 -6.49
C TYR A 171 -11.09 -11.82 -5.55
N ALA A 172 -10.63 -12.97 -6.05
CA ALA A 172 -10.45 -14.16 -5.21
C ALA A 172 -9.31 -13.96 -4.21
N MET A 173 -9.52 -14.42 -2.98
CA MET A 173 -8.47 -14.49 -1.97
C MET A 173 -7.44 -15.55 -2.38
N PRO A 174 -6.15 -15.21 -2.49
CA PRO A 174 -5.12 -16.19 -2.83
C PRO A 174 -4.93 -17.20 -1.71
N GLU A 175 -4.59 -18.44 -2.07
CA GLU A 175 -4.42 -19.52 -1.09
C GLU A 175 -3.19 -19.36 -0.20
N ARG A 176 -2.14 -18.70 -0.71
CA ARG A 176 -0.86 -18.53 -0.02
C ARG A 176 -0.16 -17.27 -0.48
N LEU A 177 0.36 -16.53 0.48
CA LEU A 177 1.17 -15.33 0.27
C LEU A 177 2.37 -15.32 1.22
N PRO A 178 3.40 -14.49 0.95
CA PRO A 178 4.35 -14.10 1.98
C PRO A 178 3.61 -13.61 3.23
N LYS A 179 4.06 -14.04 4.41
CA LYS A 179 3.36 -13.84 5.68
C LYS A 179 2.95 -12.39 5.94
N ALA A 180 3.82 -11.44 5.65
CA ALA A 180 3.53 -10.01 5.78
C ALA A 180 2.33 -9.58 4.91
N LEU A 181 2.26 -10.04 3.66
CA LEU A 181 1.14 -9.74 2.76
C LEU A 181 -0.14 -10.48 3.18
N ALA A 182 -0.01 -11.74 3.62
CA ALA A 182 -1.14 -12.54 4.11
C ALA A 182 -1.86 -11.86 5.29
N VAL A 183 -1.11 -11.21 6.20
CA VAL A 183 -1.69 -10.42 7.30
C VAL A 183 -2.63 -9.34 6.76
N LEU A 184 -2.14 -8.49 5.85
CA LEU A 184 -2.91 -7.37 5.31
C LEU A 184 -4.12 -7.86 4.51
N THR A 185 -3.95 -8.89 3.66
CA THR A 185 -5.04 -9.46 2.87
C THR A 185 -6.10 -10.12 3.75
N ALA A 186 -5.71 -10.85 4.81
CA ALA A 186 -6.65 -11.50 5.72
C ALA A 186 -7.49 -10.48 6.51
N LEU A 187 -6.91 -9.34 6.86
CA LEU A 187 -7.59 -8.22 7.49
C LEU A 187 -8.56 -7.54 6.51
N ALA A 188 -8.12 -7.22 5.30
CA ALA A 188 -8.96 -6.65 4.26
C ALA A 188 -10.15 -7.57 3.91
N GLY A 189 -9.92 -8.87 3.74
CA GLY A 189 -10.99 -9.83 3.47
C GLY A 189 -12.01 -9.92 4.62
N ARG A 190 -11.60 -9.69 5.87
CA ARG A 190 -12.53 -9.61 7.01
C ARG A 190 -13.39 -8.35 6.94
N ASP A 191 -12.78 -7.23 6.58
CA ASP A 191 -13.48 -5.94 6.49
C ASP A 191 -14.47 -5.93 5.32
N LEU A 192 -14.07 -6.51 4.17
CA LEU A 192 -14.96 -6.75 3.03
C LEU A 192 -16.21 -7.54 3.42
N ARG A 193 -16.06 -8.64 4.18
CA ARG A 193 -17.21 -9.44 4.67
C ARG A 193 -18.08 -8.73 5.69
N ARG A 194 -17.54 -7.75 6.41
CA ARG A 194 -18.29 -6.97 7.40
C ARG A 194 -19.08 -5.84 6.79
N GLY A 195 -18.63 -5.32 5.65
CA GLY A 195 -19.21 -4.14 5.01
C GLY A 195 -18.94 -2.86 5.80
N LEU A 196 -19.47 -1.75 5.27
CA LEU A 196 -19.19 -0.39 5.76
C LEU A 196 -20.02 0.03 6.98
N ASP A 197 -21.03 -0.76 7.37
CA ASP A 197 -21.95 -0.39 8.44
C ASP A 197 -21.33 -0.56 9.83
N LEU A 198 -20.15 -1.18 9.91
CA LEU A 198 -19.38 -1.36 11.13
C LEU A 198 -18.05 -0.58 11.02
N PRO A 199 -17.68 0.22 12.05
CA PRO A 199 -16.43 0.97 12.01
C PRO A 199 -15.23 0.01 12.02
N ARG A 200 -14.18 0.38 11.26
CA ARG A 200 -12.90 -0.34 11.25
C ARG A 200 -12.17 -0.13 12.58
N ARG A 201 -12.27 -1.11 13.49
CA ARG A 201 -11.59 -1.10 14.80
C ARG A 201 -10.19 -1.71 14.70
N GLN A 202 -9.22 -0.90 14.29
CA GLN A 202 -7.80 -1.26 14.32
C GLN A 202 -7.36 -1.55 15.77
N GLY A 203 -6.43 -2.49 15.96
CA GLY A 203 -5.92 -2.87 17.29
C GLY A 203 -6.84 -3.72 18.17
N SER A 204 -8.09 -3.99 17.77
CA SER A 204 -8.98 -4.85 18.59
C SER A 204 -8.44 -6.28 18.76
N PRO A 205 -8.62 -6.95 19.91
CA PRO A 205 -8.01 -8.26 20.18
C PRO A 205 -8.33 -9.33 19.13
N ARG A 206 -9.58 -9.36 18.65
CA ARG A 206 -10.01 -10.28 17.58
C ARG A 206 -9.28 -10.01 16.25
N ARG A 207 -8.94 -8.75 15.97
CA ARG A 207 -8.25 -8.35 14.74
C ARG A 207 -6.78 -8.70 14.82
N VAL A 208 -6.13 -8.42 15.95
CA VAL A 208 -4.75 -8.83 16.23
C VAL A 208 -4.61 -10.35 16.17
N ALA A 209 -5.52 -11.11 16.79
CA ALA A 209 -5.51 -12.57 16.71
C ALA A 209 -5.64 -13.10 15.27
N ARG A 210 -6.48 -12.47 14.44
CA ARG A 210 -6.61 -12.84 13.02
C ARG A 210 -5.34 -12.52 12.24
N ALA A 211 -4.74 -11.36 12.46
CA ALA A 211 -3.45 -11.00 11.88
C ALA A 211 -2.36 -12.01 12.28
N MET A 212 -2.31 -12.41 13.56
CA MET A 212 -1.35 -13.41 14.03
C MET A 212 -1.53 -14.77 13.34
N LEU A 213 -2.76 -15.25 13.21
CA LEU A 213 -3.05 -16.50 12.50
C LEU A 213 -2.58 -16.45 11.03
N ALA A 214 -2.85 -15.34 10.34
CA ALA A 214 -2.42 -15.14 8.97
C ALA A 214 -0.89 -15.04 8.85
N GLY A 215 -0.24 -14.34 9.77
CA GLY A 215 1.21 -14.21 9.82
C GLY A 215 1.93 -15.52 10.16
N LEU A 216 1.30 -16.44 10.87
CA LEU A 216 1.85 -17.77 11.14
C LEU A 216 1.71 -18.72 9.93
N THR A 217 0.56 -18.68 9.26
CA THR A 217 0.19 -19.66 8.22
C THR A 217 0.46 -19.20 6.78
N GLY A 218 0.54 -17.89 6.55
CA GLY A 218 0.57 -17.30 5.21
C GLY A 218 -0.78 -17.38 4.47
N ARG A 219 -1.89 -17.54 5.20
CA ARG A 219 -3.26 -17.72 4.68
C ARG A 219 -4.28 -16.80 5.35
#